data_AF-A0A3A1WR48-F1
#
_entry.id   AF-A0A3A1WR48-F1
#
_cell.length_a   1.000
_cell.length_b   1.000
_cell.length_c   1.000
_cell.angle_alpha   90.00
_cell.angle_beta   90.00
_cell.angle_gamma   90.00
#
_symmetry.space_group_name_H-M   'P 1'
#
loop_
_entity.id
_entity.type
_entity.pdbx_description
1 polymer ?
#
loop_
_entity_poly.entity_id
_entity_poly.type
_entity_poly.pdbx_seq_one_letter_code
_entity_poly.pdbx_strand_id
1 'polypeptide(L)'
;MESGKGSNDALNTLNASAPKSSKYAAMVLRSQYPSRWRFLIAFVAVVVSASVMFTYAALDAYDILPGPLTFKTQHISSTVSSPRALLRAQSLAKGASYGKPINREQSQKLIDALIADPSISDNTSVVIMDANGSVIASHEANTPREPASTLKTLTAAVASRTLDMGSTLDTQVFLLPKSAKNSEQSS
;
A
#
# COMPACT_ATOMS: atom_id res chain seq x y z
N MET A 1 46.11 -64.77 28.89
CA MET A 1 44.86 -63.99 28.76
C MET A 1 45.28 -62.56 28.57
N GLU A 2 45.26 -62.11 27.32
CA GLU A 2 45.93 -60.92 26.81
C GLU A 2 44.88 -60.01 26.17
N SER A 3 44.88 -58.72 26.52
CA SER A 3 44.19 -57.59 25.88
C SER A 3 44.66 -56.31 26.59
N GLY A 4 44.97 -55.16 25.98
CA GLY A 4 45.01 -54.72 24.59
C GLY A 4 45.91 -53.47 24.53
N LYS A 5 46.78 -53.35 23.51
CA LYS A 5 46.65 -52.54 22.28
C LYS A 5 46.51 -51.03 22.50
N GLY A 6 47.65 -50.34 22.43
CA GLY A 6 47.80 -48.90 22.27
C GLY A 6 48.89 -48.55 21.24
N SER A 7 48.58 -47.53 20.44
CA SER A 7 49.46 -46.62 19.69
C SER A 7 50.49 -47.13 18.65
N ASN A 8 50.15 -46.81 17.40
CA ASN A 8 50.93 -46.01 16.43
C ASN A 8 52.25 -46.61 15.91
N ASP A 9 52.29 -47.06 14.66
CA ASP A 9 52.58 -46.27 13.45
C ASP A 9 54.05 -46.46 13.02
N ALA A 10 54.26 -47.27 11.98
CA ALA A 10 55.19 -47.00 10.88
C ALA A 10 55.28 -48.23 9.98
N LEU A 11 55.47 -47.97 8.69
CA LEU A 11 55.72 -48.91 7.58
C LEU A 11 54.46 -49.48 6.92
N ASN A 12 54.00 -48.79 5.88
CA ASN A 12 53.83 -49.49 4.62
C ASN A 12 54.05 -48.56 3.43
N THR A 13 55.19 -48.74 2.78
CA THR A 13 55.32 -48.43 1.36
C THR A 13 54.61 -49.55 0.61
N LEU A 14 53.77 -49.22 -0.38
CA LEU A 14 53.70 -49.84 -1.72
C LEU A 14 52.36 -49.51 -2.41
N ASN A 15 52.48 -48.56 -3.35
CA ASN A 15 52.02 -48.64 -4.73
C ASN A 15 50.50 -48.63 -5.07
N ALA A 16 50.25 -47.95 -6.20
CA ALA A 16 49.09 -48.03 -7.10
C ALA A 16 47.79 -47.33 -6.66
N SER A 17 47.61 -46.09 -7.12
CA SER A 17 46.58 -45.77 -8.12
C SER A 17 46.61 -44.28 -8.47
N ALA A 18 46.77 -44.00 -9.76
CA ALA A 18 46.53 -42.66 -10.29
C ALA A 18 45.01 -42.34 -10.25
N PRO A 19 44.58 -41.15 -9.84
CA PRO A 19 43.27 -40.64 -10.20
C PRO A 19 43.39 -39.55 -11.26
N LYS A 20 42.93 -39.93 -12.46
CA LYS A 20 42.26 -39.13 -13.50
C LYS A 20 42.38 -37.60 -13.40
N SER A 21 43.11 -37.04 -14.37
CA SER A 21 42.92 -35.67 -14.85
C SER A 21 41.42 -35.35 -14.97
N SER A 22 40.96 -34.42 -14.13
CA SER A 22 39.60 -33.93 -14.21
C SER A 22 39.46 -33.10 -15.49
N LYS A 23 38.74 -33.67 -16.46
CA LYS A 23 38.35 -32.98 -17.71
C LYS A 23 37.54 -31.69 -17.44
N TYR A 24 37.16 -31.45 -16.19
CA TYR A 24 36.40 -30.29 -15.74
C TYR A 24 37.28 -29.11 -15.26
N ALA A 25 38.53 -29.34 -14.84
CA ALA A 25 39.45 -28.25 -14.49
C ALA A 25 39.90 -27.47 -15.75
N ALA A 26 39.95 -28.14 -16.90
CA ALA A 26 40.30 -27.52 -18.17
C ALA A 26 39.15 -26.69 -18.81
N MET A 27 37.90 -26.84 -18.32
CA MET A 27 36.76 -26.11 -18.89
C MET A 27 36.60 -24.71 -18.29
N VAL A 28 37.15 -24.46 -17.10
CA VAL A 28 37.03 -23.17 -16.38
C VAL A 28 38.07 -22.13 -16.85
N LEU A 29 39.11 -22.53 -17.59
CA LEU A 29 40.15 -21.61 -18.07
C LEU A 29 40.18 -21.37 -19.59
N ARG A 30 39.13 -21.74 -20.34
CA ARG A 30 39.07 -21.41 -21.77
C ARG A 30 38.46 -20.04 -22.04
N SER A 31 39.02 -18.99 -21.44
CA SER A 31 38.92 -17.64 -22.01
C SER A 31 40.10 -17.44 -22.97
N GLN A 32 39.96 -18.01 -24.17
CA GLN A 32 40.92 -17.84 -25.27
C GLN A 32 40.65 -16.53 -26.00
N TYR A 33 40.68 -15.40 -25.29
CA TYR A 33 40.75 -14.08 -25.90
C TYR A 33 42.12 -13.48 -25.59
N PRO A 34 42.98 -13.22 -26.60
CA PRO A 34 44.28 -12.60 -26.36
C PRO A 34 44.07 -11.30 -25.59
N SER A 35 44.95 -10.96 -24.63
CA SER A 35 44.78 -9.83 -23.71
C SER A 35 44.29 -8.53 -24.39
N ARG A 36 44.79 -8.23 -25.60
CA ARG A 36 44.35 -7.13 -26.48
C ARG A 36 42.85 -7.13 -26.84
N TRP A 37 42.24 -8.30 -27.01
CA TRP A 37 40.80 -8.44 -27.32
C TRP A 37 39.94 -8.26 -26.07
N ARG A 38 40.43 -8.59 -24.87
CA ARG A 38 39.71 -8.33 -23.62
C ARG A 38 39.57 -6.84 -23.36
N PHE A 39 40.63 -6.06 -23.59
CA PHE A 39 40.57 -4.60 -23.52
C PHE A 39 39.63 -4.01 -24.58
N LEU A 40 39.67 -4.55 -25.80
CA LEU A 40 38.76 -4.11 -26.87
C LEU A 40 37.30 -4.39 -26.52
N ILE A 41 36.98 -5.58 -26.00
CA ILE A 41 35.61 -5.94 -25.58
C ILE A 41 35.17 -5.11 -24.38
N ALA A 42 36.04 -4.90 -23.39
CA ALA A 42 35.73 -4.05 -22.24
C ALA A 42 35.49 -2.60 -22.65
N PHE A 43 36.29 -2.07 -23.58
CA PHE A 43 36.10 -0.73 -24.14
C PHE A 43 34.77 -0.63 -24.88
N VAL A 44 34.45 -1.60 -25.73
CA VAL A 44 33.15 -1.65 -26.43
C VAL A 44 31.99 -1.75 -25.44
N ALA A 45 32.09 -2.56 -24.38
CA ALA A 45 31.06 -2.66 -23.36
C ALA A 45 30.85 -1.34 -22.62
N VAL A 46 31.92 -0.64 -22.25
CA VAL A 46 31.84 0.68 -21.61
C VAL A 46 31.18 1.70 -22.54
N VAL A 47 31.55 1.71 -23.82
CA VAL A 47 30.95 2.61 -24.82
C VAL A 47 29.46 2.31 -25.02
N VAL A 48 29.09 1.04 -25.09
CA VAL A 48 27.67 0.62 -25.22
C VAL A 48 26.89 1.01 -23.97
N SER A 49 27.42 0.74 -22.78
CA SER A 49 26.77 1.12 -21.51
C SER A 49 26.60 2.62 -21.38
N ALA A 50 27.64 3.41 -21.72
CA ALA A 50 27.57 4.87 -21.70
C ALA A 50 26.54 5.40 -22.71
N SER A 51 26.49 4.81 -23.91
CA SER A 51 25.50 5.14 -24.95
C SER A 51 24.07 4.88 -24.47
N VAL A 52 23.81 3.72 -23.85
CA VAL A 52 22.49 3.39 -23.29
C VAL A 52 22.09 4.37 -22.18
N MET A 53 23.02 4.72 -21.29
CA MET A 53 22.77 5.64 -20.18
C MET A 53 22.47 7.06 -20.69
N PHE A 54 23.24 7.53 -21.66
CA PHE A 54 23.02 8.84 -22.29
C PHE A 54 21.70 8.88 -23.08
N THR A 55 21.40 7.83 -23.82
CA THR A 55 20.15 7.71 -24.58
C THR A 55 18.95 7.69 -23.63
N TYR A 56 19.02 6.93 -22.53
CA TYR A 56 17.97 6.91 -21.51
C TYR A 56 17.75 8.29 -20.88
N ALA A 57 18.83 8.99 -20.49
CA ALA A 57 18.75 10.33 -19.93
C ALA A 57 18.19 11.35 -20.93
N ALA A 58 18.55 11.25 -22.20
CA ALA A 58 17.98 12.09 -23.24
C ALA A 58 16.48 11.80 -23.44
N LEU A 59 16.05 10.54 -23.52
CA LEU A 59 14.63 10.20 -23.67
C LEU A 59 13.77 10.58 -22.44
N ASP A 60 14.33 10.53 -21.22
CA ASP A 60 13.69 11.02 -20.00
C ASP A 60 13.57 12.56 -20.03
N ALA A 61 14.61 13.27 -20.47
CA ALA A 61 14.59 14.73 -20.63
C ALA A 61 13.66 15.21 -21.78
N TYR A 62 13.44 14.39 -22.80
CA TYR A 62 12.49 14.62 -23.88
C TYR A 62 11.07 14.08 -23.57
N ASP A 63 10.80 13.62 -22.34
CA ASP A 63 9.51 13.12 -21.83
C ASP A 63 8.89 11.94 -22.61
N ILE A 64 9.71 11.16 -23.32
CA ILE A 64 9.22 9.97 -24.07
C ILE A 64 9.08 8.76 -23.13
N LEU A 65 9.85 8.71 -22.05
CA LEU A 65 9.79 7.67 -21.02
C LEU A 65 9.38 8.28 -19.68
N PRO A 66 8.52 7.60 -18.89
CA PRO A 66 8.24 8.04 -17.52
C PRO A 66 9.49 7.83 -16.67
N GLY A 67 10.12 8.91 -16.23
CA GLY A 67 11.33 8.88 -15.42
C GLY A 67 11.44 10.05 -14.44
N PRO A 68 12.42 10.00 -13.54
CA PRO A 68 12.51 10.93 -12.41
C PRO A 68 12.86 12.38 -12.81
N LEU A 69 13.23 12.64 -14.08
CA LEU A 69 13.58 13.97 -14.59
C LEU A 69 12.51 14.58 -15.52
N THR A 70 11.29 14.02 -15.59
CA THR A 70 10.17 14.63 -16.32
C THR A 70 9.90 16.05 -15.79
N PHE A 71 10.31 17.08 -16.55
CA PHE A 71 10.22 18.51 -16.19
C PHE A 71 8.95 19.20 -16.72
N LYS A 72 8.05 18.46 -17.37
CA LYS A 72 6.71 19.02 -17.64
C LYS A 72 6.03 19.18 -16.29
N THR A 73 6.03 20.42 -15.80
CA THR A 73 4.96 20.91 -14.94
C THR A 73 3.69 20.47 -15.61
N GLN A 74 3.03 19.47 -15.01
CA GLN A 74 1.72 19.07 -15.42
C GLN A 74 0.86 20.31 -15.19
N HIS A 75 0.63 21.10 -16.23
CA HIS A 75 -0.48 22.04 -16.31
C HIS A 75 -1.76 21.22 -16.34
N ILE A 76 -1.98 20.40 -15.33
CA ILE A 76 -3.32 20.06 -14.87
C ILE A 76 -3.72 21.32 -14.10
N SER A 77 -3.98 22.38 -14.85
CA SER A 77 -5.06 23.28 -14.48
C SER A 77 -6.31 22.44 -14.70
N SER A 78 -6.56 21.48 -13.79
CA SER A 78 -7.92 21.14 -13.46
C SER A 78 -8.47 22.43 -12.91
N THR A 79 -8.97 23.28 -13.81
CA THR A 79 -10.09 24.13 -13.50
C THR A 79 -11.09 23.16 -12.91
N VAL A 80 -11.10 23.08 -11.58
CA VAL A 80 -12.10 22.35 -10.84
C VAL A 80 -13.37 23.05 -11.27
N SER A 81 -14.06 22.44 -12.24
CA SER A 81 -15.33 22.93 -12.72
C SER A 81 -16.14 23.19 -11.46
N SER A 82 -16.51 24.45 -11.26
CA SER A 82 -17.29 24.96 -10.12
C SER A 82 -18.24 23.87 -9.67
N PRO A 83 -18.24 23.50 -8.37
CA PRO A 83 -18.77 22.24 -7.86
C PRO A 83 -20.04 21.88 -8.63
N ARG A 84 -19.92 20.88 -9.50
CA ARG A 84 -21.02 20.42 -10.34
C ARG A 84 -22.16 20.18 -9.37
N ALA A 85 -23.24 20.95 -9.52
CA ALA A 85 -24.34 21.08 -8.57
C ALA A 85 -24.51 19.78 -7.79
N LEU A 86 -24.39 19.85 -6.46
CA LEU A 86 -24.45 18.71 -5.53
C LEU A 86 -25.38 17.66 -6.12
N LEU A 87 -24.79 16.56 -6.61
CA LEU A 87 -25.56 15.44 -7.13
C LEU A 87 -26.46 15.02 -5.99
N ARG A 88 -27.73 15.42 -6.08
CA ARG A 88 -28.73 15.08 -5.08
C ARG A 88 -28.83 13.57 -5.14
N ALA A 89 -28.23 12.89 -4.16
CA ALA A 89 -28.37 11.46 -4.01
C ALA A 89 -29.87 11.15 -4.09
N GLN A 90 -30.24 10.23 -4.99
CA GLN A 90 -31.62 9.76 -5.03
C GLN A 90 -31.96 9.29 -3.62
N SER A 91 -33.02 9.87 -3.07
CA SER A 91 -33.43 9.58 -1.70
C SER A 91 -33.77 8.10 -1.62
N LEU A 92 -32.91 7.30 -0.97
CA LEU A 92 -33.11 5.85 -0.80
C LEU A 92 -34.38 5.52 -0.01
N ALA A 93 -34.94 6.52 0.67
CA ALA A 93 -36.25 6.48 1.30
C ALA A 93 -37.04 7.72 0.91
N LYS A 94 -38.36 7.59 0.72
CA LYS A 94 -39.25 8.76 0.73
C LYS A 94 -39.03 9.45 2.08
N GLY A 95 -38.70 10.75 2.08
CA GLY A 95 -38.50 11.50 3.33
C GLY A 95 -39.65 11.19 4.30
N ALA A 96 -39.32 10.94 5.57
CA ALA A 96 -40.33 10.62 6.56
C ALA A 96 -41.44 11.67 6.50
N SER A 97 -42.66 11.25 6.20
CA SER A 97 -43.79 12.17 6.15
C SER A 97 -44.08 12.58 7.58
N TYR A 98 -43.65 13.79 7.95
CA TYR A 98 -44.03 14.41 9.21
C TYR A 98 -45.56 14.33 9.36
N GLY A 99 -46.04 13.76 10.48
CA GLY A 99 -47.46 13.70 10.82
C GLY A 99 -48.21 12.40 10.48
N LYS A 100 -47.61 11.41 9.81
CA LYS A 100 -48.22 10.05 9.75
C LYS A 100 -47.76 9.23 10.95
N PRO A 101 -48.69 8.74 11.80
CA PRO A 101 -48.31 7.93 12.96
C PRO A 101 -47.73 6.59 12.50
N ILE A 102 -46.60 6.21 13.07
CA ILE A 102 -46.00 4.89 12.89
C ILE A 102 -46.80 3.90 13.76
N ASN A 103 -47.23 2.78 13.19
CA ASN A 103 -47.96 1.75 13.92
C ASN A 103 -46.99 0.95 14.81
N ARG A 104 -47.13 1.12 16.13
CA ARG A 104 -46.29 0.44 17.14
C ARG A 104 -46.32 -1.08 17.05
N GLU A 105 -47.49 -1.68 16.88
CA GLU A 105 -47.63 -3.14 16.83
C GLU A 105 -46.94 -3.72 15.59
N GLN A 106 -47.10 -3.05 14.45
CA GLN A 106 -46.43 -3.46 13.22
C GLN A 106 -44.90 -3.29 13.33
N SER A 107 -44.44 -2.18 13.92
CA SER A 107 -43.01 -1.96 14.16
C SER A 107 -42.40 -3.00 15.09
N GLN A 108 -43.10 -3.38 16.17
CA GLN A 108 -42.62 -4.41 17.07
C GLN A 108 -42.55 -5.78 16.38
N LYS A 109 -43.58 -6.16 15.60
CA LYS A 109 -43.56 -7.40 14.81
C LYS A 109 -42.38 -7.49 13.86
N LEU A 110 -41.98 -6.37 13.25
CA LEU A 110 -40.80 -6.33 12.37
C LEU A 110 -39.50 -6.53 13.15
N ILE A 111 -39.38 -5.94 14.34
CA ILE A 111 -38.23 -6.14 15.24
C ILE A 111 -38.19 -7.61 15.68
N ASP A 112 -39.31 -8.17 16.12
CA ASP A 112 -39.40 -9.56 16.56
C ASP A 112 -39.05 -10.53 15.42
N ALA A 113 -39.54 -10.27 14.20
CA ALA A 113 -39.20 -11.06 13.02
C ALA A 113 -37.71 -10.97 12.65
N LEU A 114 -37.09 -9.80 12.81
CA LEU A 114 -35.66 -9.61 12.57
C LEU A 114 -34.81 -10.38 13.59
N ILE A 115 -35.18 -10.33 14.87
CA ILE A 115 -34.44 -11.03 15.94
C ILE A 115 -34.64 -12.55 15.84
N ALA A 116 -35.80 -13.00 15.38
CA ALA A 116 -36.08 -14.43 15.20
C ALA A 116 -35.33 -15.04 14.00
N ASP A 117 -34.72 -14.24 13.12
CA ASP A 117 -33.93 -14.75 11.99
C ASP A 117 -32.62 -15.38 12.52
N PRO A 118 -32.35 -16.66 12.23
CA PRO A 118 -31.14 -17.35 12.70
C PRO A 118 -29.83 -16.76 12.16
N SER A 119 -29.90 -15.89 11.15
CA SER A 119 -28.75 -15.17 10.59
C SER A 119 -28.32 -13.98 11.46
N ILE A 120 -29.19 -13.52 12.36
CA ILE A 120 -28.94 -12.40 13.26
C ILE A 120 -28.41 -12.93 14.59
N SER A 121 -27.34 -12.30 15.10
CA SER A 121 -26.78 -12.65 16.40
C SER A 121 -27.67 -12.12 17.53
N ASP A 122 -27.73 -12.88 18.63
CA ASP A 122 -28.35 -12.48 19.91
C ASP A 122 -27.80 -11.15 20.46
N ASN A 123 -26.64 -10.69 19.97
CA ASN A 123 -26.01 -9.44 20.37
C ASN A 123 -26.46 -8.24 19.52
N THR A 124 -27.74 -8.13 19.21
CA THR A 124 -28.32 -7.07 18.36
C THR A 124 -29.14 -6.07 19.18
N SER A 125 -29.14 -4.80 18.78
CA SER A 125 -30.06 -3.77 19.31
C SER A 125 -30.74 -3.07 18.15
N VAL A 126 -32.03 -2.78 18.31
CA VAL A 126 -32.85 -2.16 17.28
C VAL A 126 -33.74 -1.11 17.91
N VAL A 127 -33.82 0.06 17.28
CA VAL A 127 -34.71 1.14 17.71
C VAL A 127 -35.41 1.71 16.48
N ILE A 128 -36.73 1.81 16.54
CA ILE A 128 -37.55 2.51 15.57
C ILE A 128 -38.09 3.77 16.24
N MET A 129 -37.76 4.91 15.66
CA MET A 129 -38.07 6.23 16.20
C MET A 129 -38.89 7.02 15.18
N ASP A 130 -39.85 7.79 15.68
CA ASP A 130 -40.57 8.78 14.87
C ASP A 130 -39.69 9.99 14.52
N ALA A 131 -40.07 10.76 13.51
CA ALA A 131 -39.37 11.98 13.09
C ALA A 131 -39.25 13.04 14.21
N ASN A 132 -40.12 12.97 15.23
CA ASN A 132 -40.08 13.81 16.42
C ASN A 132 -39.10 13.34 17.50
N GLY A 133 -38.41 12.22 17.31
CA GLY A 133 -37.48 11.66 18.29
C GLY A 133 -38.10 10.69 19.31
N SER A 134 -39.39 10.37 19.18
CA SER A 134 -40.08 9.43 20.09
C SER A 134 -39.81 7.98 19.68
N VAL A 135 -39.40 7.13 20.63
CA VAL A 135 -39.21 5.69 20.41
C VAL A 135 -40.56 5.00 20.29
N ILE A 136 -40.80 4.35 19.15
CA ILE A 136 -42.06 3.67 18.86
C ILE A 136 -41.96 2.17 19.17
N ALA A 137 -40.83 1.54 18.87
CA ALA A 137 -40.54 0.15 19.18
C ALA A 137 -39.03 -0.03 19.36
N SER A 138 -38.62 -0.97 20.19
CA SER A 138 -37.20 -1.16 20.51
C SER A 138 -36.88 -2.55 21.02
N HIS A 139 -35.65 -2.98 20.82
CA HIS A 139 -35.05 -4.16 21.43
C HIS A 139 -33.65 -3.81 21.93
N GLU A 140 -33.39 -4.06 23.21
CA GLU A 140 -32.08 -3.86 23.87
C GLU A 140 -31.44 -2.48 23.59
N ALA A 141 -32.25 -1.42 23.58
CA ALA A 141 -31.84 -0.08 23.15
C ALA A 141 -30.75 0.56 24.02
N ASN A 142 -30.73 0.23 25.31
CA ASN A 142 -29.83 0.85 26.29
C ASN A 142 -28.55 0.04 26.51
N THR A 143 -28.43 -1.13 25.87
CA THR A 143 -27.27 -1.99 25.99
C THR A 143 -26.11 -1.38 25.20
N PRO A 144 -24.99 -0.98 25.84
CA PRO A 144 -23.86 -0.41 25.14
C PRO A 144 -23.26 -1.44 24.18
N ARG A 145 -23.07 -1.04 22.92
CA ARG A 145 -22.45 -1.88 21.88
C ARG A 145 -21.34 -1.12 21.20
N GLU A 146 -20.38 -1.86 20.63
CA GLU A 146 -19.28 -1.27 19.86
C GLU A 146 -19.84 -0.55 18.62
N PRO A 147 -19.75 0.78 18.55
CA PRO A 147 -20.15 1.51 17.38
C PRO A 147 -18.97 1.47 16.39
N ALA A 148 -19.06 0.65 15.36
CA ALA A 148 -18.08 0.61 14.29
C ALA A 148 -18.17 1.91 13.45
N SER A 149 -18.37 1.79 12.14
CA SER A 149 -18.52 2.99 11.29
C SER A 149 -19.79 3.81 11.56
N THR A 150 -20.74 3.32 12.38
CA THR A 150 -21.89 4.10 12.85
C THR A 150 -21.49 5.31 13.70
N LEU A 151 -20.32 5.27 14.35
CA LEU A 151 -19.74 6.41 15.05
C LEU A 151 -19.52 7.61 14.11
N LYS A 152 -19.24 7.37 12.83
CA LYS A 152 -19.06 8.44 11.83
C LYS A 152 -20.31 9.30 11.66
N THR A 153 -21.51 8.75 11.84
CA THR A 153 -22.76 9.52 11.77
C THR A 153 -22.83 10.55 12.89
N LEU A 154 -22.42 10.18 14.11
CA LEU A 154 -22.33 11.12 15.23
C LEU A 154 -21.26 12.18 14.95
N THR A 155 -20.06 11.77 14.50
CA THR A 155 -18.98 12.70 14.13
C THR A 155 -19.44 13.67 13.05
N ALA A 156 -20.14 13.20 12.02
CA ALA A 156 -20.67 14.05 10.95
C ALA A 156 -21.74 15.02 11.46
N ALA A 157 -22.63 14.57 12.36
CA ALA A 157 -23.66 15.41 12.95
C ALA A 157 -23.08 16.52 13.85
N VAL A 158 -21.98 16.24 14.54
CA VAL A 158 -21.26 17.25 15.32
C VAL A 158 -20.47 18.17 14.38
N ALA A 159 -19.73 17.61 13.42
CA ALA A 159 -18.94 18.36 12.45
C ALA A 159 -19.78 19.36 11.66
N SER A 160 -20.99 18.99 11.24
CA SER A 160 -21.90 19.90 10.52
C SER A 160 -22.41 21.08 11.36
N ARG A 161 -22.30 20.99 12.69
CA ARG A 161 -22.65 22.07 13.62
C ARG A 161 -21.43 22.89 14.05
N THR A 162 -20.24 22.31 14.01
CA THR A 162 -19.01 22.95 14.50
C THR A 162 -18.15 23.55 13.40
N LEU A 163 -18.09 22.92 12.23
CA LEU A 163 -17.31 23.35 11.08
C LEU A 163 -18.23 24.01 10.05
N ASP A 164 -17.69 25.01 9.35
CA ASP A 164 -18.34 25.53 8.16
C ASP A 164 -18.24 24.49 7.04
N MET A 165 -19.38 23.87 6.70
CA MET A 165 -19.46 22.85 5.65
C MET A 165 -19.22 23.41 4.24
N GLY A 166 -19.16 24.74 4.07
CA GLY A 166 -18.73 25.39 2.84
C GLY A 166 -17.21 25.59 2.74
N SER A 167 -16.47 25.42 3.84
CA SER A 167 -15.03 25.66 3.89
C SER A 167 -14.20 24.47 3.37
N THR A 168 -13.01 24.77 2.89
CA THR A 168 -11.99 23.79 2.51
C THR A 168 -10.89 23.68 3.58
N LEU A 169 -10.06 22.65 3.48
CA LEU A 169 -8.84 22.51 4.29
C LEU A 169 -7.63 22.98 3.51
N ASP A 170 -6.85 23.90 4.09
CA ASP A 170 -5.65 24.45 3.47
C ASP A 170 -4.51 23.43 3.43
N THR A 171 -3.80 23.39 2.31
CA THR A 171 -2.57 22.58 2.14
C THR A 171 -1.43 23.53 1.80
N GLN A 172 -0.34 23.50 2.58
CA GLN A 172 0.81 24.39 2.43
C GLN A 172 2.10 23.59 2.22
N VAL A 173 3.02 24.13 1.42
CA VAL A 173 4.36 23.56 1.18
C VAL A 173 5.40 24.55 1.66
N PHE A 174 6.36 24.07 2.47
CA PHE A 174 7.45 24.87 3.00
C PHE A 174 8.78 24.45 2.40
N LEU A 175 9.58 25.41 1.95
CA LEU A 175 10.97 25.16 1.55
C LEU A 175 11.86 25.21 2.79
N LEU A 176 12.63 24.16 3.01
CA LEU A 176 13.64 24.15 4.06
C LEU A 176 14.89 24.89 3.59
N PRO A 177 15.50 25.74 4.43
CA PRO A 177 16.73 26.43 4.07
C PRO A 177 17.86 25.43 3.83
N LYS A 178 18.63 25.63 2.74
CA LYS A 178 19.83 24.84 2.44
C LYS A 178 20.84 25.08 3.55
N SER A 179 21.15 24.03 4.33
CA SER A 179 22.18 24.11 5.37
C SER A 179 23.51 24.54 4.74
N ALA A 180 24.05 25.68 5.19
CA ALA A 180 25.25 26.33 4.68
C ALA A 180 26.53 25.57 5.11
N LYS A 181 26.62 24.27 4.77
CA LYS A 181 27.77 23.42 5.10
C LYS A 181 28.59 22.94 3.89
N ASN A 182 28.30 23.44 2.69
CA ASN A 182 28.98 23.02 1.45
C ASN A 182 29.56 24.18 0.62
N SER A 183 29.70 25.39 1.17
CA SER A 183 30.28 26.54 0.45
C SER A 183 31.79 26.72 0.64
N GLU A 184 32.50 25.76 1.26
CA GLU A 184 33.92 25.92 1.63
C GLU A 184 34.85 24.90 0.96
N GLN A 185 34.50 24.40 -0.23
CA GLN A 185 35.35 23.47 -0.97
C GLN A 185 35.33 23.71 -2.48
N SER A 186 35.55 24.95 -2.89
CA SER A 186 36.12 25.29 -4.20
C SER A 186 36.66 26.72 -4.15
N SER A 187 37.93 26.83 -3.81
CA SER A 187 38.82 27.93 -4.19
C SER A 187 40.16 27.32 -4.52
#